data_AF-A0A6C0CYR2-F1
#
_entry.id   AF-A0A6C0CYR2-F1
#
_cell.length_a   1.000
_cell.length_b   1.000
_cell.length_c   1.000
_cell.angle_alpha   90.00
_cell.angle_beta   90.00
_cell.angle_gamma   90.00
#
_symmetry.space_group_name_H-M   'P 1'
#
loop_
_entity.id
_entity.type
_entity.pdbx_description
1 polymer ?
#
loop_
_entity_poly.entity_id
_entity_poly.type
_entity_poly.pdbx_seq_one_letter_code
_entity_poly.pdbx_strand_id
1 'polypeptide(L)'
;MKNDIKLQYKNHSQIIKKKTYNRLLKQNIIKSNYDIDLIIWCLLFRYKSLGYWGGIFGSIQPKYYNYFKKENNMEVEGFASFLNHTLDYYFGLFYDLEKYFGCLGNFYNAIFIKGIYLINPPYIIKHINKAIDNSVDNIDKEKVSFLFSLPVWDVGTRKNLNYICDGKKKITDFKTEIKISKLKNNKYLKFSNIYCKSDFKYYDYLNEIFINYANTNILFLSNESKKYNFNILPKPSI
;
A
#
# COMPACT_ATOMS: atom_id res chain seq x y z
N MET A 1 -4.86 -6.68 28.36
CA MET A 1 -4.32 -7.28 27.12
C MET A 1 -5.37 -8.24 26.56
N LYS A 2 -6.13 -7.83 25.54
CA LYS A 2 -7.23 -8.65 24.99
C LYS A 2 -6.69 -9.60 23.91
N ASN A 3 -6.66 -10.90 24.22
CA ASN A 3 -6.55 -12.05 23.32
C ASN A 3 -5.55 -11.93 22.16
N ASP A 4 -4.25 -11.99 22.42
CA ASP A 4 -3.27 -12.33 21.37
C ASP A 4 -3.15 -13.85 21.22
N ILE A 5 -2.78 -14.32 20.03
CA ILE A 5 -2.54 -15.73 19.73
C ILE A 5 -1.03 -16.00 19.82
N LYS A 6 -0.67 -17.00 20.61
CA LYS A 6 0.72 -17.49 20.73
C LYS A 6 0.89 -18.70 19.82
N LEU A 7 1.72 -18.56 18.81
CA LEU A 7 2.13 -19.64 17.92
C LEU A 7 3.46 -20.21 18.41
N GLN A 8 3.61 -21.53 18.44
CA GLN A 8 4.82 -22.20 18.93
C GLN A 8 5.43 -23.09 17.86
N TYR A 9 6.75 -23.04 17.76
CA TYR A 9 7.54 -23.97 16.96
C TYR A 9 8.84 -24.29 17.68
N LYS A 10 9.03 -25.57 18.04
CA LYS A 10 10.11 -26.01 18.93
C LYS A 10 10.14 -25.15 20.21
N ASN A 11 11.29 -24.59 20.56
CA ASN A 11 11.49 -23.77 21.77
C ASN A 11 11.25 -22.28 21.54
N HIS A 12 10.63 -21.88 20.43
CA HIS A 12 10.44 -20.49 20.06
C HIS A 12 8.95 -20.16 19.86
N SER A 13 8.53 -19.01 20.39
CA SER A 13 7.16 -18.53 20.24
C SER A 13 7.08 -17.21 19.48
N GLN A 14 6.04 -17.09 18.65
CA GLN A 14 5.63 -15.85 18.03
C GLN A 14 4.27 -15.43 18.57
N ILE A 15 4.04 -14.12 18.67
CA ILE A 15 2.77 -13.54 19.09
C ILE A 15 2.20 -12.74 17.93
N ILE A 16 0.91 -12.93 17.67
CA ILE A 16 0.12 -12.19 16.68
C ILE A 16 -1.23 -11.81 17.29
N LYS A 17 -1.72 -10.62 16.95
CA LYS A 17 -3.05 -10.18 17.38
C LYS A 17 -4.13 -11.12 16.84
N LYS A 18 -5.10 -11.50 17.68
CA LYS A 18 -6.20 -12.42 17.26
C LYS A 18 -6.98 -11.91 16.07
N LYS A 19 -7.17 -10.58 15.93
CA LYS A 19 -7.83 -10.01 14.75
C LYS A 19 -7.05 -10.31 13.46
N THR A 20 -5.73 -10.09 13.47
CA THR A 20 -4.86 -10.36 12.31
C THR A 20 -4.82 -11.85 12.01
N TYR A 21 -4.68 -12.70 13.03
CA TYR A 21 -4.71 -14.15 12.88
C TYR A 21 -6.02 -14.65 12.25
N ASN A 22 -7.17 -14.22 12.78
CA ASN A 22 -8.48 -14.59 12.23
C ASN A 22 -8.69 -14.09 10.80
N ARG A 23 -8.14 -12.90 10.45
CA ARG A 23 -8.16 -12.39 9.09
C ARG A 23 -7.38 -13.30 8.15
N LEU A 24 -6.16 -13.69 8.54
CA LEU A 24 -5.30 -14.59 7.77
C LEU A 24 -5.96 -15.96 7.53
N LEU A 25 -6.62 -16.53 8.54
CA LEU A 25 -7.36 -17.79 8.38
C LEU A 25 -8.49 -17.68 7.35
N LYS A 26 -9.21 -16.54 7.30
CA LYS A 26 -10.26 -16.31 6.30
C LYS A 26 -9.71 -16.09 4.89
N GLN A 27 -8.52 -15.52 4.78
CA GLN A 27 -7.83 -15.23 3.51
C GLN A 27 -6.89 -16.35 3.08
N ASN A 28 -6.98 -17.53 3.66
CA ASN A 28 -6.23 -18.69 3.20
C ASN A 28 -6.79 -19.17 1.85
N ILE A 29 -6.40 -18.45 0.78
CA ILE A 29 -6.96 -18.57 -0.57
C ILE A 29 -6.43 -19.83 -1.25
N ILE A 30 -5.19 -20.24 -0.94
CA ILE A 30 -4.55 -21.41 -1.56
C ILE A 30 -4.40 -22.51 -0.51
N LYS A 31 -4.93 -23.70 -0.81
CA LYS A 31 -4.70 -24.88 0.03
C LYS A 31 -3.21 -25.16 0.16
N SER A 32 -2.72 -25.14 1.40
CA SER A 32 -1.37 -25.55 1.74
C SER A 32 -1.35 -27.01 2.18
N ASN A 33 -0.26 -27.72 1.87
CA ASN A 33 0.05 -29.02 2.48
C ASN A 33 0.70 -28.85 3.86
N TYR A 34 1.01 -27.63 4.27
CA TYR A 34 1.59 -27.28 5.56
C TYR A 34 0.53 -26.73 6.50
N ASP A 35 0.75 -26.95 7.79
CA ASP A 35 0.00 -26.30 8.86
C ASP A 35 0.06 -24.77 8.71
N ILE A 36 -1.11 -24.14 8.72
CA ILE A 36 -1.26 -22.69 8.58
C ILE A 36 -0.60 -21.96 9.76
N ASP A 37 -0.63 -22.53 10.97
CA ASP A 37 -0.01 -21.93 12.15
C ASP A 37 1.51 -21.90 12.00
N LEU A 38 2.08 -22.94 11.41
CA LEU A 38 3.51 -22.99 11.10
C LEU A 38 3.89 -21.97 10.03
N ILE A 39 3.07 -21.80 8.98
CA ILE A 39 3.31 -20.78 7.95
C ILE A 39 3.28 -19.37 8.57
N ILE A 40 2.26 -19.05 9.36
CA ILE A 40 2.13 -17.75 10.02
C ILE A 40 3.31 -17.56 10.99
N TRP A 41 3.70 -18.58 11.75
CA TRP A 41 4.86 -18.53 12.63
C TRP A 41 6.14 -18.20 11.85
N CYS A 42 6.40 -18.88 10.74
CA CYS A 42 7.57 -18.65 9.88
C CYS A 42 7.60 -17.23 9.31
N LEU A 43 6.46 -16.72 8.87
CA LEU A 43 6.33 -15.35 8.39
C LEU A 43 6.62 -14.33 9.49
N LEU A 44 6.01 -14.49 10.68
CA LEU A 44 6.26 -13.62 11.83
C LEU A 44 7.74 -13.63 12.22
N PHE A 45 8.36 -14.81 12.29
CA PHE A 45 9.78 -14.97 12.56
C PHE A 45 10.62 -14.23 11.51
N ARG A 46 10.38 -14.48 10.22
CA ARG A 46 11.13 -13.88 9.12
C ARG A 46 11.03 -12.36 9.09
N TYR A 47 9.83 -11.79 9.24
CA TYR A 47 9.65 -10.33 9.27
C TYR A 47 10.39 -9.71 10.46
N LYS A 48 10.36 -10.34 11.65
CA LYS A 48 11.09 -9.85 12.83
C LYS A 48 12.59 -9.96 12.66
N SER A 49 13.10 -11.12 12.24
CA SER A 49 14.54 -11.36 12.09
C SER A 49 15.18 -10.47 11.03
N LEU A 50 14.45 -10.10 9.98
CA LEU A 50 14.95 -9.22 8.92
C LEU A 50 14.67 -7.73 9.17
N GLY A 51 14.10 -7.37 10.32
CA GLY A 51 13.79 -5.97 10.65
C GLY A 51 12.66 -5.34 9.83
N TYR A 52 11.85 -6.15 9.14
CA TYR A 52 10.63 -5.70 8.47
C TYR A 52 9.41 -5.69 9.41
N TRP A 53 9.59 -6.14 10.65
CA TRP A 53 8.61 -6.00 11.71
C TRP A 53 8.64 -4.58 12.29
N GLY A 54 7.86 -3.71 11.68
CA GLY A 54 7.70 -2.33 12.13
C GLY A 54 6.85 -1.59 11.12
N GLY A 55 5.88 -0.81 11.61
CA GLY A 55 4.93 -0.01 10.81
C GLY A 55 5.59 1.14 10.05
N ILE A 56 6.77 0.93 9.49
CA ILE A 56 7.57 1.90 8.75
C ILE A 56 6.80 2.40 7.53
N PHE A 57 5.74 1.70 7.10
CA PHE A 57 4.90 2.07 5.97
C PHE A 57 3.42 2.04 6.40
N GLY A 58 2.81 3.22 6.49
CA GLY A 58 1.38 3.34 6.74
C GLY A 58 0.59 2.75 5.58
N SER A 59 -0.38 1.89 5.87
CA SER A 59 -1.34 1.44 4.86
C SER A 59 -2.38 2.53 4.63
N ILE A 60 -2.93 2.62 3.43
CA ILE A 60 -4.17 3.37 3.23
C ILE A 60 -5.26 2.77 4.16
N GLN A 61 -6.24 3.58 4.58
CA GLN A 61 -7.29 3.10 5.48
C GLN A 61 -8.09 1.95 4.83
N PRO A 62 -8.42 0.88 5.58
CA PRO A 62 -9.21 -0.24 5.06
C PRO A 62 -10.53 0.17 4.42
N LYS A 63 -11.17 1.24 4.92
CA LYS A 63 -12.44 1.74 4.37
C LYS A 63 -12.32 2.16 2.89
N TYR A 64 -11.17 2.71 2.48
CA TYR A 64 -10.95 3.13 1.10
C TYR A 64 -10.75 1.92 0.20
N TYR A 65 -9.92 0.96 0.61
CA TYR A 65 -9.75 -0.31 -0.10
C TYR A 65 -11.09 -1.03 -0.32
N ASN A 66 -11.88 -1.21 0.74
CA ASN A 66 -13.17 -1.91 0.65
C ASN A 66 -14.15 -1.19 -0.29
N TYR A 67 -14.16 0.14 -0.27
CA TYR A 67 -14.96 0.94 -1.19
C TYR A 67 -14.48 0.77 -2.63
N PHE A 68 -13.18 0.88 -2.89
CA PHE A 68 -12.65 0.73 -4.26
C PHE A 68 -12.83 -0.69 -4.80
N LYS A 69 -12.74 -1.71 -3.95
CA LYS A 69 -13.10 -3.08 -4.31
C LYS A 69 -14.54 -3.16 -4.78
N LYS A 70 -15.48 -2.65 -3.97
CA LYS A 70 -16.91 -2.69 -4.28
C LYS A 70 -17.28 -1.88 -5.52
N GLU A 71 -16.78 -0.66 -5.63
CA GLU A 71 -17.24 0.31 -6.64
C GLU A 71 -16.47 0.19 -7.95
N ASN A 72 -15.20 -0.21 -7.89
CA ASN A 72 -14.31 -0.22 -9.05
C ASN A 72 -13.79 -1.61 -9.44
N ASN A 73 -14.10 -2.65 -8.67
CA ASN A 73 -13.50 -3.98 -8.79
C ASN A 73 -11.97 -3.95 -8.66
N MET A 74 -11.47 -3.13 -7.73
CA MET A 74 -10.04 -3.07 -7.39
C MET A 74 -9.69 -4.23 -6.44
N GLU A 75 -8.82 -5.12 -6.89
CA GLU A 75 -8.53 -6.38 -6.17
C GLU A 75 -7.07 -6.55 -5.78
N VAL A 76 -6.17 -5.67 -6.26
CA VAL A 76 -4.72 -5.87 -6.11
C VAL A 76 -4.02 -4.68 -5.46
N GLU A 77 -3.24 -4.95 -4.43
CA GLU A 77 -2.29 -4.01 -3.84
C GLU A 77 -0.89 -4.19 -4.43
N GLY A 78 -0.31 -3.12 -4.95
CA GLY A 78 1.03 -3.11 -5.51
C GLY A 78 2.14 -3.34 -4.49
N PHE A 79 1.90 -3.03 -3.21
CA PHE A 79 2.89 -3.18 -2.14
C PHE A 79 2.17 -3.46 -0.82
N ALA A 80 2.22 -4.71 -0.37
CA ALA A 80 1.70 -5.08 0.95
C ALA A 80 2.48 -6.29 1.52
N SER A 81 1.91 -6.91 2.54
CA SER A 81 2.39 -8.12 3.19
C SER A 81 1.19 -8.90 3.72
N PHE A 82 1.44 -10.12 4.19
CA PHE A 82 0.43 -10.90 4.91
C PHE A 82 -0.16 -10.11 6.11
N LEU A 83 0.60 -9.19 6.71
CA LEU A 83 0.18 -8.41 7.89
C LEU A 83 -0.78 -7.24 7.58
N ASN A 84 -0.65 -6.59 6.42
CA ASN A 84 -1.31 -5.30 6.15
C ASN A 84 -2.12 -5.22 4.85
N HIS A 85 -2.18 -6.29 4.05
CA HIS A 85 -3.08 -6.29 2.91
C HIS A 85 -4.55 -6.31 3.36
N THR A 86 -5.38 -5.63 2.57
CA THR A 86 -6.83 -5.48 2.69
C THR A 86 -7.54 -6.12 1.51
N LEU A 87 -7.01 -5.97 0.30
CA LEU A 87 -7.58 -6.58 -0.92
C LEU A 87 -7.26 -8.07 -1.01
N ASP A 88 -7.86 -8.75 -1.98
CA ASP A 88 -7.72 -10.22 -2.09
C ASP A 88 -6.32 -10.62 -2.53
N TYR A 89 -5.67 -9.79 -3.34
CA TYR A 89 -4.34 -10.03 -3.85
C TYR A 89 -3.40 -8.86 -3.57
N TYR A 90 -2.12 -9.18 -3.44
CA TYR A 90 -1.09 -8.15 -3.27
C TYR A 90 0.26 -8.63 -3.78
N PHE A 91 1.16 -7.70 -4.08
CA PHE A 91 2.57 -8.01 -4.25
C PHE A 91 3.30 -7.83 -2.91
N GLY A 92 4.10 -8.82 -2.55
CA GLY A 92 4.77 -8.95 -1.27
C GLY A 92 6.24 -9.35 -1.40
N LEU A 93 6.93 -9.48 -0.27
CA LEU A 93 8.38 -9.74 -0.24
C LEU A 93 8.71 -11.23 -0.27
N PHE A 94 7.87 -12.06 0.36
CA PHE A 94 8.22 -13.46 0.66
C PHE A 94 7.20 -14.42 0.05
N TYR A 95 7.17 -14.48 -1.29
CA TYR A 95 6.20 -15.28 -2.03
C TYR A 95 6.13 -16.75 -1.60
N ASP A 96 7.27 -17.34 -1.23
CA ASP A 96 7.36 -18.73 -0.79
C ASP A 96 6.39 -19.08 0.34
N LEU A 97 6.13 -18.12 1.24
CA LEU A 97 5.20 -18.26 2.37
C LEU A 97 3.92 -17.42 2.21
N GLU A 98 4.01 -16.22 1.62
CA GLU A 98 2.88 -15.29 1.53
C GLU A 98 1.85 -15.68 0.46
N LYS A 99 2.20 -16.54 -0.50
CA LYS A 99 1.30 -16.99 -1.58
C LYS A 99 -0.01 -17.59 -1.05
N TYR A 100 0.04 -18.24 0.12
CA TYR A 100 -1.14 -18.85 0.75
C TYR A 100 -2.18 -17.81 1.19
N PHE A 101 -1.79 -16.54 1.30
CA PHE A 101 -2.64 -15.43 1.70
C PHE A 101 -2.94 -14.45 0.55
N GLY A 102 -2.70 -14.84 -0.71
CA GLY A 102 -2.99 -13.98 -1.87
C GLY A 102 -1.79 -13.17 -2.40
N CYS A 103 -0.57 -13.44 -1.95
CA CYS A 103 0.62 -12.80 -2.52
C CYS A 103 0.86 -13.26 -3.96
N LEU A 104 1.09 -12.31 -4.86
CA LEU A 104 1.40 -12.49 -6.29
C LEU A 104 2.91 -12.42 -6.56
N GLY A 105 3.73 -12.25 -5.52
CA GLY A 105 5.18 -12.16 -5.60
C GLY A 105 5.69 -10.73 -5.62
N ASN A 106 6.84 -10.51 -6.25
CA ASN A 106 7.50 -9.21 -6.24
C ASN A 106 6.88 -8.27 -7.29
N PHE A 107 6.44 -7.08 -6.86
CA PHE A 107 5.84 -6.07 -7.73
C PHE A 107 6.70 -5.71 -8.94
N TYR A 108 8.03 -5.69 -8.78
CA TYR A 108 8.94 -5.31 -9.87
C TYR A 108 9.06 -6.37 -10.97
N ASN A 109 8.57 -7.58 -10.70
CA ASN A 109 8.49 -8.67 -11.66
C ASN A 109 7.03 -8.92 -12.08
N ALA A 110 6.12 -8.01 -11.72
CA ALA A 110 4.71 -8.16 -12.04
C ALA A 110 4.49 -8.13 -13.55
N ILE A 111 3.71 -9.09 -14.03
CA ILE A 111 3.13 -9.05 -15.36
C ILE A 111 1.70 -8.52 -15.17
N PHE A 112 1.47 -7.27 -15.53
CA PHE A 112 0.13 -6.69 -15.48
C PHE A 112 -0.63 -7.14 -16.72
N ILE A 113 -1.89 -7.55 -16.56
CA ILE A 113 -2.73 -8.00 -17.68
C ILE A 113 -3.94 -7.08 -17.80
N LYS A 114 -4.68 -6.93 -16.69
CA LYS A 114 -5.84 -6.05 -16.62
C LYS A 114 -6.20 -5.69 -15.19
N GLY A 115 -6.94 -4.60 -15.03
CA GLY A 115 -7.57 -4.23 -13.76
C GLY A 115 -6.89 -3.05 -13.08
N ILE A 116 -7.24 -2.83 -11.81
CA ILE A 116 -6.82 -1.67 -11.03
C ILE A 116 -5.89 -2.10 -9.90
N TYR A 117 -4.71 -1.48 -9.85
CA TYR A 117 -3.69 -1.75 -8.85
C TYR A 117 -3.51 -0.53 -7.96
N LEU A 118 -3.59 -0.72 -6.64
CA LEU A 118 -3.31 0.35 -5.68
C LEU A 118 -1.83 0.34 -5.30
N ILE A 119 -1.11 1.40 -5.64
CA ILE A 119 0.33 1.51 -5.51
C ILE A 119 0.68 2.41 -4.32
N ASN A 120 1.00 1.80 -3.18
CA ASN A 120 1.48 2.47 -1.95
C ASN A 120 2.89 1.93 -1.56
N PRO A 121 3.94 2.27 -2.33
CA PRO A 121 5.27 1.72 -2.13
C PRO A 121 5.88 2.18 -0.79
N PRO A 122 6.88 1.44 -0.28
CA PRO A 122 7.72 1.91 0.82
C PRO A 122 8.24 3.33 0.56
N TYR A 123 8.29 4.16 1.61
CA TYR A 123 8.73 5.56 1.53
C TYR A 123 10.25 5.63 1.42
N ILE A 124 10.75 5.14 0.30
CA ILE A 124 12.14 5.05 -0.09
C ILE A 124 12.17 5.43 -1.56
N ILE A 125 12.90 6.50 -1.90
CA ILE A 125 12.88 7.14 -3.23
C ILE A 125 13.11 6.12 -4.36
N LYS A 126 14.07 5.21 -4.17
CA LYS A 126 14.37 4.15 -5.15
C LYS A 126 13.15 3.25 -5.41
N HIS A 127 12.41 2.86 -4.37
CA HIS A 127 11.23 2.02 -4.49
C HIS A 127 10.05 2.76 -5.11
N ILE A 128 9.83 4.02 -4.72
CA ILE A 128 8.81 4.90 -5.31
C ILE A 128 9.09 5.08 -6.81
N ASN A 129 10.31 5.49 -7.17
CA ASN A 129 10.66 5.77 -8.56
C ASN A 129 10.58 4.51 -9.42
N LYS A 130 11.01 3.35 -8.91
CA LYS A 130 10.87 2.08 -9.62
C LYS A 130 9.40 1.67 -9.79
N ALA A 131 8.55 1.96 -8.82
CA ALA A 131 7.10 1.72 -8.94
C ALA A 131 6.47 2.62 -10.02
N ILE A 132 6.82 3.90 -10.03
CA ILE A 132 6.39 4.86 -11.05
C ILE A 132 6.83 4.40 -12.44
N ASP A 133 8.13 4.11 -12.61
CA ASP A 133 8.68 3.67 -13.89
C ASP A 133 7.97 2.40 -14.37
N ASN A 134 7.82 1.38 -13.50
CA ASN A 134 7.14 0.13 -13.85
C ASN A 134 5.68 0.35 -14.28
N SER A 135 4.91 1.18 -13.57
CA SER A 135 3.52 1.46 -13.94
C SER A 135 3.39 2.26 -15.23
N VAL A 136 4.23 3.27 -15.45
CA VAL A 136 4.22 4.07 -16.68
C VAL A 136 4.62 3.22 -17.89
N ASP A 137 5.60 2.33 -17.73
CA ASP A 137 6.04 1.46 -18.82
C ASP A 137 5.00 0.39 -19.21
N ASN A 138 4.02 0.12 -18.35
CA ASN A 138 2.97 -0.89 -18.57
C ASN A 138 1.60 -0.29 -18.95
N ILE A 139 1.31 0.96 -18.58
CA ILE A 139 0.00 1.56 -18.86
C ILE A 139 -0.26 1.80 -20.37
N ASP A 140 0.79 1.94 -21.17
CA ASP A 140 0.66 2.03 -22.63
C ASP A 140 0.42 0.65 -23.30
N LYS A 141 0.76 -0.45 -22.62
CA LYS A 141 0.81 -1.80 -23.20
C LYS A 141 -0.43 -2.63 -22.86
N GLU A 142 -0.94 -2.46 -21.64
CA GLU A 142 -1.93 -3.37 -21.05
C GLU A 142 -3.18 -2.60 -20.61
N LYS A 143 -4.34 -3.28 -20.48
CA LYS A 143 -5.60 -2.64 -20.05
C LYS A 143 -5.64 -2.46 -18.53
N VAL A 144 -4.77 -1.59 -18.03
CA VAL A 144 -4.46 -1.46 -16.61
C VAL A 144 -4.67 -0.04 -16.11
N SER A 145 -5.01 0.06 -14.83
CA SER A 145 -5.14 1.31 -14.11
C SER A 145 -4.34 1.27 -12.82
N PHE A 146 -3.76 2.39 -12.43
CA PHE A 146 -2.92 2.52 -11.25
C PHE A 146 -3.41 3.67 -10.37
N LEU A 147 -3.82 3.34 -9.14
CA LEU A 147 -4.11 4.32 -8.10
C LEU A 147 -2.91 4.45 -7.17
N PHE A 148 -2.21 5.56 -7.26
CA PHE A 148 -1.03 5.85 -6.45
C PHE A 148 -1.41 6.51 -5.13
N SER A 149 -0.75 6.12 -4.05
CA SER A 149 -0.63 6.88 -2.81
C SER A 149 0.84 7.11 -2.54
N LEU A 150 1.29 8.35 -2.73
CA LEU A 150 2.70 8.71 -2.66
C LEU A 150 2.89 9.89 -1.69
N PRO A 151 4.03 9.96 -0.98
CA PRO A 151 4.35 11.17 -0.24
C PRO A 151 4.51 12.36 -1.20
N VAL A 152 4.16 13.56 -0.73
CA VAL A 152 4.48 14.81 -1.43
C VAL A 152 5.94 15.16 -1.14
N TRP A 153 6.86 14.58 -1.91
CA TRP A 153 8.30 14.81 -1.79
C TRP A 153 8.89 15.65 -2.94
N ASP A 154 8.11 15.98 -3.96
CA ASP A 154 8.55 16.90 -4.99
C ASP A 154 8.56 18.35 -4.47
N VAL A 155 9.56 19.14 -4.86
CA VAL A 155 9.78 20.49 -4.31
C VAL A 155 8.64 21.44 -4.67
N GLY A 156 8.17 21.40 -5.93
CA GLY A 156 7.14 22.31 -6.43
C GLY A 156 5.82 22.17 -5.68
N THR A 157 5.30 20.94 -5.56
CA THR A 157 4.03 20.70 -4.85
C THR A 157 4.15 20.98 -3.36
N ARG A 158 5.30 20.66 -2.74
CA ARG A 158 5.55 20.98 -1.32
C ARG A 158 5.50 22.48 -1.04
N LYS A 159 6.07 23.32 -1.91
CA LYS A 159 6.03 24.78 -1.73
C LYS A 159 4.59 25.29 -1.66
N ASN A 160 3.73 24.82 -2.56
CA ASN A 160 2.31 25.20 -2.57
C ASN A 160 1.57 24.67 -1.33
N LEU A 161 1.78 23.39 -0.98
CA LEU A 161 1.14 22.80 0.19
C LEU A 161 1.60 23.43 1.51
N ASN A 162 2.86 23.84 1.64
CA ASN A 162 3.32 24.51 2.84
C ASN A 162 2.54 25.80 3.13
N TYR A 163 1.96 26.44 2.10
CA TYR A 163 1.12 27.62 2.27
C TYR A 163 -0.32 27.28 2.70
N ILE A 164 -0.81 26.10 2.33
CA ILE A 164 -2.20 25.67 2.50
C ILE A 164 -2.38 24.79 3.75
N CYS A 165 -1.42 23.91 4.02
CA CYS A 165 -1.47 22.88 5.06
C CYS A 165 -0.84 23.29 6.39
N ASP A 166 0.02 24.32 6.41
CA ASP A 166 0.77 24.69 7.62
C ASP A 166 0.93 26.21 7.77
N GLY A 167 0.22 26.79 8.74
CA GLY A 167 0.41 28.19 9.12
C GLY A 167 1.74 28.47 9.83
N LYS A 168 2.43 27.48 10.42
CA LYS A 168 3.73 27.65 11.11
C LYS A 168 4.49 26.32 11.26
N LYS A 169 5.44 26.04 10.36
CA LYS A 169 6.80 25.50 10.57
C LYS A 169 7.33 24.96 9.24
N LYS A 170 8.40 25.56 8.72
CA LYS A 170 9.09 25.12 7.50
C LYS A 170 9.54 23.67 7.68
N ILE A 171 8.88 22.73 6.98
CA ILE A 171 9.35 21.35 6.91
C ILE A 171 10.74 21.38 6.25
N THR A 172 11.70 20.74 6.91
CA THR A 172 13.09 20.62 6.49
C THR A 172 13.20 20.16 5.04
N ASP A 173 14.06 20.85 4.28
CA ASP A 173 14.34 20.57 2.89
C ASP A 173 14.89 19.14 2.70
N PHE A 174 14.01 18.16 2.50
CA PHE A 174 14.44 16.91 1.91
C PHE A 174 14.86 17.21 0.46
N LYS A 175 16.16 17.10 0.19
CA LYS A 175 16.81 17.29 -1.14
C LYS A 175 16.46 16.21 -2.16
N THR A 176 15.37 15.48 -1.96
CA THR A 176 15.11 14.23 -2.65
C THR A 176 13.80 14.30 -3.44
N GLU A 177 13.93 14.26 -4.76
CA GLU A 177 12.79 14.30 -5.67
C GLU A 177 12.39 12.89 -6.11
N ILE A 178 11.11 12.60 -5.96
CA ILE A 178 10.47 11.46 -6.61
C ILE A 178 10.08 11.86 -8.04
N LYS A 179 10.01 10.90 -8.97
CA LYS A 179 9.66 11.11 -10.38
C LYS A 179 8.16 11.39 -10.60
N ILE A 180 7.52 12.17 -9.73
CA ILE A 180 6.07 12.44 -9.76
C ILE A 180 5.62 13.12 -11.06
N SER A 181 6.50 13.89 -11.70
CA SER A 181 6.22 14.55 -12.98
C SER A 181 5.90 13.54 -14.08
N LYS A 182 6.49 12.33 -14.05
CA LYS A 182 6.13 11.25 -14.98
C LYS A 182 4.67 10.82 -14.85
N LEU A 183 4.09 10.90 -13.66
CA LEU A 183 2.68 10.62 -13.43
C LEU A 183 1.81 11.83 -13.80
N LYS A 184 2.18 13.03 -13.32
CA LYS A 184 1.41 14.27 -13.53
C LYS A 184 1.31 14.68 -15.01
N ASN A 185 2.35 14.39 -15.81
CA ASN A 185 2.38 14.71 -17.23
C ASN A 185 1.94 13.52 -18.11
N ASN A 186 1.52 12.40 -17.52
CA ASN A 186 1.10 11.24 -18.29
C ASN A 186 -0.26 11.49 -18.96
N LYS A 187 -0.39 11.16 -20.26
CA LYS A 187 -1.64 11.30 -21.02
C LYS A 187 -2.83 10.51 -20.43
N TYR A 188 -2.57 9.50 -19.60
CA TYR A 188 -3.59 8.68 -18.93
C TYR A 188 -3.94 9.16 -17.52
N LEU A 189 -3.39 10.28 -17.05
CA LEU A 189 -3.79 10.87 -15.79
C LEU A 189 -5.27 11.26 -15.83
N LYS A 190 -6.06 10.74 -14.90
CA LYS A 190 -7.47 11.08 -14.74
C LYS A 190 -7.70 12.11 -13.65
N PHE A 191 -6.96 12.02 -12.55
CA PHE A 191 -6.92 13.04 -11.52
C PHE A 191 -5.63 12.96 -10.70
N SER A 192 -5.30 14.05 -10.03
CA SER A 192 -4.20 14.18 -9.08
C SER A 192 -4.67 15.03 -7.91
N ASN A 193 -4.99 14.39 -6.80
CA ASN A 193 -5.45 15.05 -5.58
C ASN A 193 -4.31 15.11 -4.57
N ILE A 194 -4.22 16.22 -3.86
CA ILE A 194 -3.19 16.40 -2.84
C ILE A 194 -3.85 16.65 -1.49
N TYR A 195 -3.32 16.00 -0.46
CA TYR A 195 -3.86 16.05 0.90
C TYR A 195 -2.81 16.50 1.91
N CYS A 196 -3.22 17.40 2.81
CA CYS A 196 -2.47 17.69 4.02
C CYS A 196 -2.40 16.43 4.90
N LYS A 197 -1.31 16.32 5.67
CA LYS A 197 -1.06 15.21 6.60
C LYS A 197 -2.19 14.99 7.61
N SER A 198 -2.91 16.04 7.99
CA SER A 198 -4.08 15.99 8.88
C SER A 198 -5.32 15.36 8.24
N ASP A 199 -5.45 15.50 6.93
CA ASP A 199 -6.68 15.23 6.19
C ASP A 199 -6.69 13.82 5.60
N PHE A 200 -5.50 13.23 5.44
CA PHE A 200 -5.33 11.87 4.96
C PHE A 200 -4.59 10.99 5.98
N LYS A 201 -5.37 10.29 6.81
CA LYS A 201 -4.84 9.33 7.79
C LYS A 201 -4.50 8.00 7.12
N TYR A 202 -3.46 7.35 7.62
CA TYR A 202 -3.08 5.98 7.30
C TYR A 202 -3.50 5.05 8.44
N TYR A 203 -3.48 3.74 8.21
CA TYR A 203 -3.74 2.72 9.21
C TYR A 203 -2.48 1.90 9.49
N ASP A 204 -2.13 1.81 10.78
CA ASP A 204 -1.08 0.93 11.28
C ASP A 204 -1.72 -0.41 11.70
N TYR A 205 -1.44 -1.47 10.97
CA TYR A 205 -1.98 -2.80 11.24
C TYR A 205 -1.37 -3.49 12.47
N LEU A 206 -0.14 -3.12 12.85
CA LEU A 206 0.51 -3.69 14.03
C LEU A 206 -0.13 -3.10 15.29
N ASN A 207 -0.28 -1.78 15.33
CA ASN A 207 -0.83 -1.07 16.49
C ASN A 207 -2.37 -0.93 16.45
N GLU A 208 -2.99 -1.15 15.28
CA GLU A 208 -4.43 -1.00 15.01
C GLU A 208 -4.96 0.43 15.22
N ILE A 209 -4.12 1.42 14.95
CA ILE A 209 -4.44 2.84 15.13
C ILE A 209 -4.38 3.58 13.78
N PHE A 210 -5.12 4.69 13.71
CA PHE A 210 -4.96 5.63 12.61
C PHE A 210 -3.81 6.58 12.91
N ILE A 211 -2.94 6.79 11.91
CA ILE A 211 -1.76 7.66 12.05
C ILE A 211 -1.75 8.72 10.95
N ASN A 212 -1.32 9.92 11.32
CA ASN A 212 -1.01 10.97 10.37
C ASN A 212 0.44 10.75 9.94
N TYR A 213 0.67 10.33 8.69
CA TYR A 213 2.00 9.93 8.24
C TYR A 213 2.71 11.07 7.49
N ALA A 214 2.20 11.46 6.32
CA ALA A 214 2.77 12.51 5.48
C ALA A 214 1.68 13.23 4.67
N ASN A 215 2.02 14.40 4.12
CA ASN A 215 1.27 14.98 3.01
C ASN A 215 1.27 13.97 1.85
N THR A 216 0.12 13.76 1.23
CA THR A 216 -0.11 12.62 0.34
C THR A 216 -0.62 13.09 -1.02
N ASN A 217 0.01 12.61 -2.09
CA ASN A 217 -0.55 12.65 -3.43
C ASN A 217 -1.36 11.37 -3.66
N ILE A 218 -2.63 11.51 -4.03
CA ILE A 218 -3.42 10.43 -4.62
C ILE A 218 -3.58 10.72 -6.11
N LEU A 219 -2.96 9.89 -6.96
CA LEU A 219 -3.06 10.04 -8.41
C LEU A 219 -3.68 8.80 -9.02
N PHE A 220 -4.51 8.97 -10.03
CA PHE A 220 -5.10 7.86 -10.76
C PHE A 220 -4.76 7.96 -12.24
N LEU A 221 -4.08 6.93 -12.73
CA LEU A 221 -3.77 6.75 -14.13
C LEU A 221 -4.62 5.59 -14.66
N SER A 222 -5.30 5.80 -15.79
CA SER A 222 -6.08 4.75 -16.44
C SER A 222 -6.12 4.96 -17.94
N ASN A 223 -5.81 3.92 -18.70
CA ASN A 223 -5.99 3.92 -20.16
C ASN A 223 -7.38 3.42 -20.59
N GLU A 224 -8.24 3.09 -19.63
CA GLU A 224 -9.60 2.66 -19.91
C GLU A 224 -10.56 3.86 -20.03
N SER A 225 -11.63 3.67 -20.80
CA SER A 225 -12.71 4.66 -20.95
C SER A 225 -13.76 4.57 -19.84
N LYS A 226 -13.72 3.52 -19.02
CA LYS A 226 -14.65 3.30 -17.91
C LYS A 226 -14.56 4.45 -16.90
N LYS A 227 -15.70 4.84 -16.34
CA LYS A 227 -15.77 5.77 -15.21
C LYS A 227 -15.50 5.02 -13.90
N TYR A 228 -14.61 5.56 -13.09
CA TYR A 228 -14.28 5.04 -11.77
C TYR A 228 -14.81 5.98 -10.68
N ASN A 229 -15.17 5.42 -9.54
CA ASN A 229 -15.72 6.14 -8.41
C ASN A 229 -14.73 6.19 -7.24
N PHE A 230 -14.28 7.40 -6.89
CA PHE A 230 -13.37 7.65 -5.78
C PHE A 230 -13.95 8.62 -4.75
N ASN A 231 -15.29 8.78 -4.73
CA ASN A 231 -15.97 9.81 -3.94
C ASN A 231 -15.89 9.62 -2.42
N ILE A 232 -15.47 8.45 -1.94
CA ILE A 232 -15.19 8.23 -0.51
C ILE A 232 -13.93 8.94 -0.03
N LEU A 233 -13.03 9.32 -0.95
CA LEU A 233 -11.83 10.07 -0.59
C LEU A 233 -12.24 11.41 0.04
N PRO A 234 -11.45 11.91 1.00
CA PRO A 234 -11.71 13.23 1.56
C PRO A 234 -11.61 14.29 0.45
N LYS A 235 -12.18 15.48 0.72
CA LYS A 235 -12.01 16.64 -0.16
C LYS A 235 -10.51 16.96 -0.26
N PRO A 236 -9.96 17.10 -1.47
CA PRO A 236 -8.54 17.44 -1.64
C PRO A 236 -8.23 18.83 -1.07
N SER A 237 -7.00 18.98 -0.60
CA SER A 237 -6.43 20.27 -0.18
C SER A 237 -6.01 21.09 -1.40
N ILE A 238 -5.59 20.42 -2.48
CA ILE A 238 -5.31 20.96 -3.82
C ILE A 238 -5.83 19.98 -4.87
#